data_AF-A0A4R1F998-F1
#
_entry.id   AF-A0A4R1F998-F1
#
_cell.length_a   1.000
_cell.length_b   1.000
_cell.length_c   1.000
_cell.angle_alpha   90.00
_cell.angle_beta   90.00
_cell.angle_gamma   90.00
#
_symmetry.space_group_name_H-M   'P 1'
#
loop_
_entity.id
_entity.type
_entity.pdbx_description
1 polymer ?
#
loop_
_entity_poly.entity_id
_entity_poly.type
_entity_poly.pdbx_seq_one_letter_code
_entity_poly.pdbx_strand_id
1 'polypeptide(L)'
;MSGEDYTAATVFAMVPAEVTDAGSYVQQVAESLINGLGSLDQEVSGVLNNWTGSAAEAFGEGWAETRKGAAVVLNALNTMGELLSDASKAIVSQDISNSNTLSSLDLPELNL
;
A
#
# COMPACT_ATOMS: atom_id res chain seq x y z
N MET A 1 23.38 -42.96 0.53
CA MET A 1 22.75 -41.81 -0.15
C MET A 1 21.32 -41.79 0.35
N SER A 2 21.11 -41.05 1.42
CA SER A 2 19.91 -41.09 2.26
C SER A 2 19.13 -39.81 2.00
N GLY A 3 17.80 -39.97 1.95
CA GLY A 3 16.77 -39.00 1.58
C GLY A 3 17.16 -37.54 1.71
N GLU A 4 17.12 -36.85 0.58
CA GLU A 4 16.74 -35.44 0.58
C GLU A 4 15.29 -35.41 1.07
N ASP A 5 15.13 -35.08 2.36
CA ASP A 5 13.88 -34.55 2.91
C ASP A 5 13.62 -33.23 2.17
N TYR A 6 13.06 -33.34 0.96
CA TYR A 6 12.37 -32.24 0.35
C TYR A 6 11.23 -31.88 1.29
N THR A 7 11.43 -30.83 2.06
CA THR A 7 10.40 -30.08 2.76
C THR A 7 9.41 -29.56 1.71
N ALA A 8 8.60 -30.46 1.16
CA ALA A 8 7.63 -30.22 0.10
C ALA A 8 6.36 -29.53 0.63
N ALA A 9 6.46 -28.90 1.79
CA ALA A 9 5.38 -28.15 2.40
C ALA A 9 5.91 -26.87 3.05
N THR A 10 6.87 -26.19 2.41
CA THR A 10 6.74 -24.72 2.41
C THR A 10 5.52 -24.44 1.56
N VAL A 11 4.35 -24.50 2.19
CA VAL A 11 3.12 -23.97 1.63
C VAL A 11 3.48 -22.57 1.16
N PHE A 12 3.37 -22.33 -0.14
CA PHE A 12 3.48 -21.01 -0.72
C PHE A 12 2.23 -20.22 -0.32
N ALA A 13 2.02 -20.04 0.97
CA ALA A 13 1.00 -19.19 1.54
C ALA A 13 1.58 -17.79 1.48
N MET A 14 1.26 -17.06 0.43
CA MET A 14 1.31 -15.60 0.49
C MET A 14 0.48 -15.20 1.70
N VAL A 15 1.08 -14.64 2.75
CA VAL A 15 0.37 -14.32 3.97
C VAL A 15 -0.52 -13.10 3.68
N PRO A 16 -1.85 -13.25 3.58
CA PRO A 16 -2.71 -12.13 3.22
C PRO A 16 -2.68 -10.98 4.23
N ALA A 17 -2.22 -11.24 5.46
CA ALA A 17 -1.98 -10.22 6.48
C ALA A 17 -0.91 -9.20 6.05
N GLU A 18 0.17 -9.64 5.39
CA GLU A 18 1.26 -8.75 4.98
C GLU A 18 0.81 -7.76 3.89
N VAL A 19 -0.02 -8.22 2.96
CA VAL A 19 -0.61 -7.38 1.90
C VAL A 19 -1.61 -6.39 2.50
N THR A 20 -2.39 -6.83 3.49
CA THR A 20 -3.33 -5.96 4.22
C THR A 20 -2.57 -4.89 5.01
N ASP A 21 -1.54 -5.27 5.74
CA ASP A 21 -0.69 -4.37 6.53
C ASP A 21 0.00 -3.33 5.63
N ALA A 22 0.53 -3.77 4.48
CA ALA A 22 1.10 -2.86 3.49
C ALA A 22 0.06 -1.86 2.97
N GLY A 23 -1.17 -2.30 2.68
CA GLY A 23 -2.27 -1.43 2.26
C GLY A 23 -2.61 -0.38 3.33
N SER A 24 -2.73 -0.80 4.59
CA SER A 24 -2.97 0.10 5.72
C SER A 24 -1.81 1.08 5.94
N TYR A 25 -0.57 0.64 5.76
CA TYR A 25 0.60 1.52 5.87
C TYR A 25 0.60 2.60 4.78
N VAL A 26 0.33 2.22 3.53
CA VAL A 26 0.25 3.17 2.41
C VAL A 26 -0.82 4.22 2.65
N GLN A 27 -1.99 3.84 3.19
CA GLN A 27 -3.05 4.78 3.55
C GLN A 27 -2.61 5.77 4.65
N GLN A 28 -1.94 5.29 5.70
CA GLN A 28 -1.43 6.14 6.77
C GLN A 28 -0.37 7.15 6.27
N VAL A 29 0.50 6.73 5.35
CA VAL A 29 1.49 7.61 4.71
C VAL A 29 0.78 8.66 3.85
N ALA A 30 -0.24 8.29 3.07
CA ALA A 30 -1.04 9.22 2.28
C ALA A 30 -1.74 10.26 3.16
N GLU A 31 -2.34 9.84 4.28
CA GLU A 31 -3.00 10.73 5.24
C GLU A 31 -2.01 11.69 5.92
N SER A 32 -0.85 11.18 6.31
CA SER A 32 0.22 12.00 6.89
C SER A 32 0.72 13.05 5.88
N LEU A 33 0.86 12.67 4.61
CA LEU A 33 1.30 13.56 3.54
C LEU A 33 0.29 14.68 3.28
N ILE A 34 -1.00 14.37 3.14
CA ILE A 34 -2.02 15.39 2.85
C ILE A 34 -2.19 16.37 4.01
N ASN A 35 -2.12 15.88 5.26
CA ASN A 35 -2.20 16.73 6.45
C ASN A 35 -0.97 17.64 6.56
N GLY A 36 0.23 17.08 6.36
CA GLY A 36 1.49 17.86 6.37
C GLY A 36 1.51 18.92 5.29
N LEU A 37 1.08 18.59 4.06
CA LEU A 37 1.00 19.54 2.96
C LEU A 37 0.02 20.67 3.24
N GLY A 38 -1.13 20.37 3.86
CA GLY A 38 -2.11 21.38 4.27
C GLY A 38 -1.57 22.34 5.32
N SER A 39 -0.84 21.83 6.32
CA SER A 39 -0.17 22.67 7.33
C SER A 39 0.86 23.59 6.70
N LEU A 40 1.72 23.05 5.83
CA LEU A 40 2.74 23.83 5.13
C LEU A 40 2.11 24.89 4.21
N ASP A 41 0.98 24.59 3.56
CA ASP A 41 0.30 25.57 2.70
C ASP A 41 -0.19 26.79 3.48
N GLN A 42 -0.69 26.56 4.70
CA GLN A 42 -1.11 27.63 5.62
C GLN A 42 0.09 28.46 6.09
N GLU A 43 1.18 27.81 6.49
CA GLU A 43 2.41 28.48 6.91
C GLU A 43 3.04 29.31 5.80
N VAL A 44 3.18 28.73 4.60
CA VAL A 44 3.72 29.40 3.42
C VAL A 44 2.86 30.59 3.03
N SER A 45 1.53 30.44 3.00
CA SER A 45 0.62 31.55 2.75
C SER A 45 0.78 32.67 3.78
N GLY A 46 0.95 32.32 5.06
CA GLY A 46 1.19 33.28 6.13
C GLY A 46 2.48 34.08 5.97
N VAL A 47 3.56 33.41 5.56
CA VAL A 47 4.85 34.07 5.29
C VAL A 47 4.75 34.98 4.06
N LEU A 48 4.19 34.49 2.95
CA LEU A 48 4.09 35.22 1.69
C LEU A 48 3.13 36.42 1.75
N ASN A 49 2.25 36.49 2.75
CA ASN A 49 1.43 37.68 2.99
C ASN A 49 2.24 38.91 3.45
N ASN A 50 3.40 38.69 4.10
CA ASN A 50 4.24 39.77 4.64
C ASN A 50 5.58 39.89 3.92
N TRP A 51 6.05 38.80 3.33
CA TRP A 51 7.28 38.76 2.56
C TRP A 51 7.01 39.06 1.08
N THR A 52 7.63 40.11 0.55
CA THR A 52 7.42 40.57 -0.83
C THR A 52 8.74 40.72 -1.60
N GLY A 53 8.62 40.92 -2.92
CA GLY A 53 9.74 41.05 -3.84
C GLY A 53 10.07 39.73 -4.56
N SER A 54 11.04 39.78 -5.47
CA SER A 54 11.32 38.68 -6.42
C SER A 54 11.70 37.35 -5.75
N ALA A 55 12.28 37.39 -4.56
CA ALA A 55 12.57 36.16 -3.80
C ALA A 55 11.30 35.49 -3.26
N ALA A 56 10.31 36.27 -2.83
CA ALA A 56 9.02 35.76 -2.38
C ALA A 56 8.22 35.18 -3.56
N GLU A 57 8.27 35.83 -4.72
CA GLU A 57 7.66 35.32 -5.96
C GLU A 57 8.25 33.97 -6.36
N ALA A 58 9.59 33.87 -6.45
CA ALA A 58 10.28 32.63 -6.80
C ALA A 58 9.99 31.50 -5.78
N PHE A 59 9.91 31.83 -4.49
CA PHE A 59 9.53 30.86 -3.47
C PHE A 59 8.08 30.39 -3.64
N GLY A 60 7.14 31.30 -3.91
CA GLY A 60 5.73 30.97 -4.16
C GLY A 60 5.54 30.08 -5.39
N GLU A 61 6.28 30.33 -6.46
CA GLU A 61 6.31 29.46 -7.64
C GLU A 61 6.86 28.06 -7.31
N GLY A 62 7.98 28.01 -6.59
CA GLY A 62 8.56 26.74 -6.12
C GLY A 62 7.62 25.96 -5.20
N TRP A 63 6.87 26.65 -4.33
CA TRP A 63 5.85 26.04 -3.49
C TRP A 63 4.68 25.49 -4.32
N ALA A 64 4.21 26.25 -5.32
CA ALA A 64 3.16 25.78 -6.21
C ALA A 64 3.58 24.50 -6.96
N GLU A 65 4.83 24.44 -7.42
CA GLU A 65 5.37 23.23 -8.07
C GLU A 65 5.50 22.05 -7.09
N THR A 66 5.96 22.32 -5.88
CA THR A 66 6.03 21.32 -4.80
C THR A 66 4.66 20.71 -4.53
N ARG A 67 3.60 21.51 -4.46
CA ARG A 67 2.22 21.03 -4.26
C ARG A 67 1.73 20.15 -5.41
N LYS A 68 2.07 20.48 -6.66
CA LYS A 68 1.75 19.61 -7.81
C LYS A 68 2.47 18.27 -7.69
N GLY A 69 3.76 18.28 -7.36
CA GLY A 69 4.52 17.05 -7.13
C GLY A 69 3.94 16.19 -6.00
N ALA A 70 3.55 16.83 -4.89
CA ALA A 70 2.90 16.14 -3.78
C ALA A 70 1.55 15.50 -4.19
N ALA A 71 0.77 16.16 -5.05
CA ALA A 71 -0.47 15.59 -5.59
C ALA A 71 -0.21 14.33 -6.43
N VAL A 72 0.88 14.30 -7.20
CA VAL A 72 1.30 13.10 -7.96
C VAL A 72 1.64 11.96 -7.02
N VAL A 73 2.42 12.22 -5.96
CA VAL A 73 2.77 11.21 -4.94
C VAL A 73 1.53 10.68 -4.24
N LEU A 74 0.62 11.57 -3.83
CA LEU A 74 -0.63 11.18 -3.16
C LEU A 74 -1.50 10.29 -4.05
N ASN A 75 -1.62 10.62 -5.34
CA ASN A 75 -2.34 9.79 -6.30
C ASN A 75 -1.70 8.40 -6.47
N ALA A 76 -0.37 8.34 -6.50
CA ALA A 76 0.36 7.07 -6.58
C ALA A 76 0.16 6.22 -5.31
N LEU A 77 0.18 6.83 -4.12
CA LEU A 77 -0.11 6.15 -2.86
C LEU A 77 -1.54 5.60 -2.83
N ASN A 78 -2.53 6.38 -3.24
CA ASN A 78 -3.91 5.90 -3.34
C ASN A 78 -4.04 4.72 -4.30
N THR A 79 -3.41 4.82 -5.48
CA THR A 79 -3.38 3.72 -6.46
C THR A 79 -2.74 2.46 -5.86
N MET A 80 -1.63 2.59 -5.12
CA MET A 80 -1.01 1.46 -4.44
C MET A 80 -1.93 0.85 -3.38
N GLY A 81 -2.64 1.67 -2.60
CA GLY A 81 -3.62 1.21 -1.63
C GLY A 81 -4.76 0.40 -2.25
N GLU A 82 -5.28 0.84 -3.40
CA GLU A 82 -6.30 0.11 -4.16
C GLU A 82 -5.78 -1.24 -4.67
N LEU A 83 -4.60 -1.26 -5.30
CA LEU A 83 -3.99 -2.49 -5.81
C LEU A 83 -3.72 -3.51 -4.71
N LEU A 84 -3.24 -3.07 -3.55
CA LEU A 84 -3.00 -3.94 -2.39
C LEU A 84 -4.31 -4.49 -1.81
N SER A 85 -5.36 -3.66 -1.74
CA SER A 85 -6.70 -4.09 -1.33
C SER A 85 -7.26 -5.18 -2.27
N ASP A 86 -7.13 -4.98 -3.57
CA ASP A 86 -7.62 -5.93 -4.57
C ASP A 86 -6.80 -7.24 -4.58
N ALA A 87 -5.48 -7.14 -4.43
CA ALA A 87 -4.63 -8.32 -4.25
C ALA A 87 -5.05 -9.13 -3.01
N SER A 88 -5.29 -8.46 -1.87
CA SER A 88 -5.77 -9.13 -0.65
C SER A 88 -7.08 -9.88 -0.88
N LYS A 89 -8.06 -9.27 -1.56
CA LYS A 89 -9.35 -9.93 -1.87
C LYS A 89 -9.17 -11.13 -2.79
N ALA A 90 -8.30 -11.02 -3.80
CA ALA A 90 -8.01 -12.10 -4.74
C ALA A 90 -7.38 -13.31 -4.03
N ILE A 91 -6.43 -13.07 -3.12
CA ILE A 91 -5.77 -14.11 -2.32
C ILE A 91 -6.81 -14.85 -1.45
N VAL A 92 -7.63 -14.12 -0.71
CA VAL A 92 -8.67 -14.73 0.16
C VAL A 92 -9.67 -15.55 -0.66
N SER A 93 -10.06 -15.04 -1.84
CA SER A 93 -10.99 -15.75 -2.73
C SER A 93 -10.39 -17.05 -3.26
N GLN A 94 -9.11 -17.02 -3.64
CA GLN A 94 -8.38 -18.20 -4.11
C GLN A 94 -8.22 -19.24 -2.99
N ASP A 95 -7.94 -18.81 -1.77
CA ASP A 95 -7.80 -19.69 -0.60
C ASP A 95 -9.11 -20.43 -0.28
N ILE A 96 -10.23 -19.71 -0.28
CA ILE A 96 -11.57 -20.30 -0.10
C ILE A 96 -11.87 -21.32 -1.21
N SER A 97 -11.55 -20.98 -2.47
CA SER A 97 -11.76 -21.89 -3.61
C SER A 97 -10.93 -23.17 -3.45
N ASN A 98 -9.66 -23.04 -3.09
CA ASN A 98 -8.76 -24.17 -2.88
C ASN A 98 -9.25 -25.05 -1.73
N SER A 99 -9.65 -24.45 -0.59
CA SER A 99 -10.18 -25.17 0.57
C SER A 99 -11.45 -25.95 0.22
N ASN A 100 -12.36 -25.36 -0.56
CA ASN A 100 -13.57 -26.04 -1.03
C ASN A 100 -13.23 -27.23 -1.93
N THR A 101 -12.30 -27.06 -2.87
CA THR A 101 -11.84 -28.16 -3.74
C THR A 101 -11.21 -29.28 -2.92
N LEU A 102 -10.29 -28.96 -2.01
CA LEU A 102 -9.65 -29.94 -1.12
C LEU A 102 -10.67 -30.69 -0.26
N SER A 103 -11.63 -29.98 0.34
CA SER A 103 -12.68 -30.58 1.17
C SER A 103 -13.65 -31.45 0.37
N SER A 104 -13.73 -31.24 -0.95
CA SER A 104 -14.59 -32.01 -1.85
C SER A 104 -13.93 -33.28 -2.39
N LEU A 105 -12.62 -33.44 -2.18
CA LEU A 105 -11.93 -34.68 -2.55
C LEU A 105 -12.36 -35.78 -1.58
N ASP A 106 -13.03 -36.80 -2.10
CA ASP A 106 -13.32 -38.05 -1.38
C ASP A 106 -12.01 -38.84 -1.25
N LEU A 107 -11.31 -38.61 -0.14
CA LEU A 107 -10.02 -39.25 0.12
C LEU A 107 -10.27 -40.69 0.62
N PRO A 108 -9.72 -41.72 -0.05
CA PRO A 108 -9.88 -43.09 0.42
C PRO A 108 -9.29 -43.23 1.82
N GLU A 109 -10.03 -43.84 2.75
CA GLU A 109 -9.51 -44.15 4.09
C GLU A 109 -8.24 -45.01 3.94
N LEU A 110 -7.10 -44.46 4.36
CA LEU A 110 -5.87 -45.22 4.47
C LEU A 110 -6.05 -46.21 5.62
N ASN A 111 -6.39 -47.46 5.29
CA ASN A 111 -6.29 -48.58 6.22
C ASN A 111 -4.82 -48.71 6.67
N LEU A 112 -4.52 -48.19 7.85
CA LEU A 112 -3.27 -48.39 8.60
C LEU A 112 -3.42 -49.56 9.57
#